data_AF-A0A536HHN5-F1
#
_entry.id   AF-A0A536HHN5-F1
#
_cell.length_a   1.000
_cell.length_b   1.000
_cell.length_c   1.000
_cell.angle_alpha   90.00
_cell.angle_beta   90.00
_cell.angle_gamma   90.00
#
_symmetry.space_group_name_H-M   'P 1'
#
loop_
_entity.id
_entity.type
_entity.pdbx_description
1 polymer ?
#
loop_
_entity_poly.entity_id
_entity_poly.type
_entity_poly.pdbx_seq_one_letter_code
_entity_poly.pdbx_strand_id
1 'polypeptide(L)'
;MNCPVCSAPALPIDEACVFCHAPLVERDEPLELLDYLTERLPIAHAKRGHLNRGPITEVAIDVDGRSFRARVKNEVLELAPPVELAAWVDLLLTKLSDAAAKDHDLRRAVLRSGWALR
;
A
#
# COMPACT_ATOMS: atom_id res chain seq x y z
N MET A 1 -13.58 1.20 -5.92
CA MET A 1 -13.74 -0.21 -6.36
C MET A 1 -12.52 -1.01 -5.92
N ASN A 2 -12.64 -2.34 -5.71
CA ASN A 2 -11.50 -3.22 -5.39
C ASN A 2 -11.19 -4.18 -6.56
N CYS A 3 -9.94 -4.59 -6.71
CA CYS A 3 -9.50 -5.59 -7.67
C CYS A 3 -10.24 -6.91 -7.43
N PRO A 4 -10.89 -7.51 -8.44
CA PRO A 4 -11.68 -8.74 -8.26
C PRO A 4 -10.82 -9.99 -7.97
N VAL A 5 -9.50 -9.90 -8.17
CA VAL A 5 -8.57 -11.03 -7.99
C VAL A 5 -7.96 -11.05 -6.59
N CYS A 6 -7.43 -9.92 -6.12
CA CYS A 6 -6.75 -9.84 -4.82
C CYS A 6 -7.54 -9.05 -3.76
N SER A 7 -8.70 -8.50 -4.12
CA SER A 7 -9.53 -7.63 -3.27
C SER A 7 -8.83 -6.37 -2.75
N ALA A 8 -7.65 -6.03 -3.28
CA ALA A 8 -6.96 -4.78 -2.98
C ALA A 8 -7.67 -3.58 -3.62
N PRO A 9 -7.47 -2.35 -3.14
CA PRO A 9 -7.95 -1.15 -3.82
C PRO A 9 -7.57 -1.15 -5.31
N ALA A 10 -8.52 -0.75 -6.17
CA ALA A 10 -8.34 -0.73 -7.62
C ALA A 10 -7.36 0.37 -8.04
N LEU A 11 -6.07 0.04 -8.00
CA LEU A 11 -4.98 0.92 -8.35
C LEU A 11 -4.19 0.34 -9.54
N PRO A 12 -4.48 0.78 -10.78
CA PRO A 12 -3.81 0.25 -11.97
C PRO A 12 -2.44 0.90 -12.19
N ILE A 13 -1.48 0.07 -12.62
CA ILE A 13 -0.21 0.46 -13.23
C ILE A 13 -0.08 -0.36 -14.52
N ASP A 14 0.18 0.29 -15.65
CA ASP A 14 0.26 -0.35 -16.97
C ASP A 14 -0.92 -1.31 -17.27
N GLU A 15 -2.15 -0.84 -17.01
CA GLU A 15 -3.41 -1.59 -17.21
C GLU A 15 -3.58 -2.85 -16.34
N ALA A 16 -2.75 -3.00 -15.31
CA ALA A 16 -2.79 -4.12 -14.37
C ALA A 16 -2.87 -3.64 -12.91
N CYS A 17 -3.50 -4.41 -12.04
CA CYS A 17 -3.53 -4.14 -10.61
C CYS A 17 -2.11 -4.12 -10.03
N VAL A 18 -1.71 -3.02 -9.39
CA VAL A 18 -0.35 -2.88 -8.82
C VAL A 18 0.00 -3.96 -7.79
N PHE A 19 -1.00 -4.53 -7.11
CA PHE A 19 -0.79 -5.54 -6.07
C PHE A 19 -0.63 -6.97 -6.60
N CYS A 20 -1.33 -7.35 -7.68
CA CYS A 20 -1.38 -8.75 -8.15
C CYS A 20 -1.18 -8.93 -9.66
N HIS A 21 -1.02 -7.83 -10.41
CA HIS A 21 -0.86 -7.77 -11.86
C HIS A 21 -2.02 -8.36 -12.69
N ALA A 22 -3.18 -8.64 -12.08
CA ALA A 22 -4.39 -8.96 -12.83
C ALA A 22 -4.84 -7.74 -13.67
N PRO A 23 -5.39 -7.93 -14.88
CA PRO A 23 -5.90 -6.84 -15.71
C PRO A 23 -6.89 -5.95 -14.94
N LEU A 24 -6.73 -4.63 -15.01
CA LEU A 24 -7.55 -3.65 -14.32
C LEU A 24 -7.74 -2.42 -15.19
N VAL A 25 -8.97 -2.22 -15.69
CA VAL A 25 -9.30 -1.19 -16.68
C VAL A 25 -9.80 0.10 -16.03
N GLU A 26 -10.31 0.02 -14.80
CA GLU A 26 -10.92 1.15 -14.10
C GLU A 26 -9.95 1.80 -13.10
N ARG A 27 -9.97 3.13 -13.08
CA ARG A 27 -9.29 3.97 -12.09
C ARG A 27 -10.37 4.54 -11.18
N ASP A 28 -10.28 4.23 -9.90
CA ASP A 28 -11.11 4.85 -8.87
C ASP A 28 -10.20 5.45 -7.80
N GLU A 29 -10.72 6.42 -7.04
CA GLU A 29 -9.98 6.98 -5.92
C GLU A 29 -9.84 5.91 -4.84
N PRO A 30 -8.63 5.51 -4.44
CA PRO A 30 -8.45 4.38 -3.53
C PRO A 30 -8.63 4.83 -2.08
N LEU A 31 -9.86 5.22 -1.75
CA LEU A 31 -10.27 5.77 -0.45
C LEU A 31 -9.87 4.88 0.74
N GLU A 32 -9.77 3.56 0.52
CA GLU A 32 -9.44 2.57 1.55
C GLU A 32 -7.96 2.14 1.56
N LEU A 33 -7.08 2.80 0.81
CA LEU A 33 -5.68 2.39 0.69
C LEU A 33 -4.95 2.37 2.04
N LEU A 34 -5.13 3.39 2.87
CA LEU A 34 -4.42 3.50 4.14
C LEU A 34 -4.84 2.41 5.14
N ASP A 35 -6.14 2.15 5.23
CA ASP A 35 -6.70 1.05 6.01
C ASP A 35 -6.21 -0.29 5.47
N TYR A 36 -6.29 -0.50 4.15
CA TYR A 36 -5.82 -1.72 3.51
C TYR A 36 -4.34 -2.01 3.79
N LEU A 37 -3.45 -1.02 3.65
CA LEU A 37 -2.02 -1.20 3.92
C LEU A 37 -1.78 -1.53 5.40
N THR A 38 -2.48 -0.86 6.31
CA THR A 38 -2.34 -1.07 7.77
C THR A 38 -2.83 -2.45 8.20
N GLU A 39 -3.89 -2.96 7.59
CA GLU A 39 -4.42 -4.30 7.88
C GLU A 39 -3.51 -5.41 7.35
N ARG A 40 -2.83 -5.17 6.23
CA ARG A 40 -2.06 -6.19 5.50
C ARG A 40 -0.58 -6.22 5.86
N LEU A 41 -0.01 -5.10 6.29
CA LEU A 41 1.41 -4.99 6.62
C LEU A 41 1.63 -4.85 8.13
N PRO A 42 2.23 -5.85 8.79
CA PRO A 42 2.50 -5.78 10.23
C PRO A 42 3.50 -4.69 10.60
N ILE A 43 4.31 -4.24 9.64
CA ILE A 43 5.31 -3.17 9.82
C ILE A 43 4.75 -1.76 9.53
N ALA A 44 3.46 -1.65 9.20
CA ALA A 44 2.83 -0.36 8.94
C ALA A 44 2.52 0.37 10.26
N HIS A 45 2.97 1.61 10.36
CA HIS A 45 2.65 2.52 11.44
C HIS A 45 1.57 3.50 10.99
N ALA A 46 0.37 3.38 11.57
CA ALA A 46 -0.75 4.25 11.27
C ALA A 46 -0.93 5.34 12.32
N LYS A 47 -1.25 6.56 11.88
CA LYS A 47 -1.84 7.61 12.73
C LYS A 47 -3.29 7.81 12.33
N ARG A 48 -4.14 7.98 13.34
CA ARG A 48 -5.56 8.29 13.16
C ARG A 48 -5.78 9.78 13.38
N GLY A 49 -6.94 10.27 12.92
CA GLY A 49 -7.39 11.64 13.15
C GLY A 49 -7.58 12.01 14.62
N HIS A 50 -8.40 13.04 14.86
CA HIS A 50 -8.58 13.69 16.17
C HIS A 50 -8.62 12.70 17.36
N LEU A 51 -7.72 12.88 18.33
CA LEU A 51 -7.60 12.06 19.54
C LEU A 51 -7.43 10.54 19.31
N ASN A 52 -6.78 10.13 18.21
CA ASN A 52 -6.64 8.73 17.79
C ASN A 52 -7.98 8.00 17.55
N ARG A 53 -9.08 8.76 17.38
CA ARG A 53 -10.43 8.24 17.15
C ARG A 53 -10.91 8.78 15.80
N GLY A 54 -10.80 7.97 14.75
CA GLY A 54 -11.16 8.38 13.39
C GLY A 54 -10.49 7.56 12.30
N PRO A 55 -10.67 7.95 11.03
CA PRO A 55 -9.99 7.32 9.90
C PRO A 55 -8.48 7.44 10.03
N ILE A 56 -7.76 6.54 9.37
CA ILE A 56 -6.32 6.64 9.25
C ILE A 56 -6.01 7.87 8.40
N THR A 57 -5.18 8.77 8.93
CA THR A 57 -4.78 10.01 8.25
C THR A 57 -3.33 9.96 7.80
N GLU A 58 -2.54 9.02 8.31
CA GLU A 58 -1.15 8.80 7.90
C GLU A 58 -0.80 7.33 8.05
N VAL A 59 -0.11 6.77 7.05
CA VAL A 59 0.60 5.50 7.13
C VAL A 59 2.07 5.76 6.85
N ALA A 60 2.93 5.20 7.70
CA ALA A 60 4.38 5.17 7.52
C ALA A 60 4.87 3.72 7.55
N ILE A 61 5.68 3.34 6.56
CA ILE A 61 6.26 2.00 6.42
C ILE A 61 7.76 2.18 6.20
N ASP A 62 8.54 1.61 7.11
CA ASP A 62 10.00 1.60 7.00
C ASP A 62 10.45 0.19 6.60
N VAL A 63 11.10 0.07 5.45
CA VAL A 63 11.56 -1.22 4.90
C VAL A 63 12.94 -1.07 4.26
N ASP A 64 13.88 -1.93 4.64
CA ASP A 64 15.27 -1.95 4.14
C ASP A 64 15.93 -0.54 4.10
N GLY A 65 15.73 0.24 5.17
CA GLY A 65 16.32 1.58 5.32
C GLY A 65 15.66 2.68 4.48
N ARG A 66 14.51 2.39 3.86
CA ARG A 66 13.69 3.38 3.13
C ARG A 66 12.35 3.60 3.82
N SER A 67 11.96 4.86 3.90
CA SER A 67 10.68 5.27 4.46
C SER A 67 9.68 5.60 3.37
N PHE A 68 8.51 4.99 3.47
CA PHE A 68 7.35 5.26 2.63
C PHE A 68 6.27 5.86 3.52
N ARG A 69 5.79 7.07 3.18
CA ARG A 69 4.69 7.73 3.90
C ARG A 69 3.58 8.13 2.95
N ALA A 70 2.35 7.88 3.36
CA ALA A 70 1.14 8.39 2.71
C ALA A 70 0.31 9.10 3.77
N ARG A 71 -0.04 10.37 3.55
CA ARG A 71 -0.72 11.22 4.53
C ARG A 71 -1.85 12.00 3.88
N VAL A 72 -3.03 11.98 4.48
CA VAL A 72 -4.13 12.87 4.12
C VAL A 72 -3.98 14.19 4.87
N LYS A 73 -3.92 15.29 4.13
CA LYS A 73 -3.83 16.66 4.66
C LYS A 73 -4.67 17.59 3.79
N ASN A 74 -5.60 18.32 4.41
CA ASN A 74 -6.54 19.20 3.70
C ASN A 74 -7.24 18.50 2.52
N GLU A 75 -7.70 17.27 2.73
CA GLU A 75 -8.35 16.42 1.70
C GLU A 75 -7.44 16.01 0.53
N VAL A 76 -6.14 16.30 0.59
CA VAL A 76 -5.14 15.88 -0.40
C VAL A 76 -4.28 14.76 0.16
N LEU A 77 -4.01 13.75 -0.66
CA LEU A 77 -3.06 12.68 -0.34
C LEU A 77 -1.63 13.13 -0.67
N GLU A 78 -0.83 13.39 0.36
CA GLU A 78 0.60 13.66 0.25
C GLU A 78 1.40 12.35 0.36
N LEU A 79 2.32 12.14 -0.59
CA LEU A 79 3.16 10.94 -0.66
C LEU A 79 4.63 11.28 -0.46
N ALA A 80 5.34 10.42 0.27
CA ALA A 80 6.79 10.42 0.39
C ALA A 80 7.30 9.00 0.07
N PRO A 81 8.14 8.81 -0.95
CA PRO A 81 8.62 9.82 -1.91
C PRO A 81 7.48 10.43 -2.76
N PRO A 82 7.64 11.68 -3.26
CA PRO A 82 6.59 12.38 -4.00
C PRO A 82 6.52 11.89 -5.45
N VAL A 83 5.78 10.79 -5.66
CA VAL A 83 5.52 10.19 -6.98
C VAL A 83 4.02 9.89 -7.12
N GLU A 84 3.57 9.52 -8.32
CA GLU A 84 2.19 9.07 -8.54
C GLU A 84 1.81 7.90 -7.63
N LEU A 85 0.54 7.84 -7.20
CA LEU A 85 0.09 6.89 -6.18
C LEU A 85 0.34 5.41 -6.55
N ALA A 86 0.04 5.04 -7.79
CA ALA A 86 0.33 3.70 -8.29
C ALA A 86 1.83 3.40 -8.27
N ALA A 87 2.66 4.36 -8.69
CA ALA A 87 4.12 4.24 -8.64
C ALA A 87 4.66 4.19 -7.21
N TRP A 88 4.02 4.89 -6.26
CA TRP A 88 4.39 4.83 -4.85
C TRP A 88 4.15 3.44 -4.27
N VAL A 89 2.99 2.83 -4.55
CA VAL A 89 2.69 1.45 -4.12
C VAL A 89 3.61 0.45 -4.82
N ASP A 90 3.88 0.64 -6.11
CA ASP A 90 4.83 -0.16 -6.90
C ASP A 90 6.25 -0.19 -6.27
N LEU A 91 6.77 0.98 -5.92
CA LEU A 91 8.07 1.11 -5.25
C LEU A 91 8.08 0.45 -3.86
N LEU A 92 7.00 0.61 -3.10
CA LEU A 92 6.82 -0.04 -1.81
C LEU A 92 6.84 -1.57 -1.96
N LEU A 93 6.08 -2.12 -2.90
CA LEU A 93 6.00 -3.56 -3.15
C LEU A 93 7.34 -4.15 -3.60
N THR A 94 8.09 -3.42 -4.42
CA THR A 94 9.48 -3.79 -4.77
C THR A 94 10.34 -3.94 -3.51
N LYS A 95 10.27 -2.97 -2.59
CA LYS A 95 11.08 -3.01 -1.36
C LYS A 95 10.61 -4.02 -0.34
N LEU A 96 9.31 -4.26 -0.25
CA LEU A 96 8.77 -5.37 0.55
C LEU A 96 9.22 -6.72 0.00
N SER A 97 9.35 -6.88 -1.32
CA SER A 97 9.83 -8.12 -1.93
C SER A 97 11.30 -8.37 -1.63
N ASP A 98 12.14 -7.34 -1.77
CA ASP A 98 13.56 -7.38 -1.38
C ASP A 98 13.74 -7.80 0.10
N ALA A 99 12.91 -7.24 1.00
CA ALA A 99 12.95 -7.53 2.42
C ALA A 99 12.37 -8.92 2.76
N ALA A 100 11.27 -9.32 2.14
CA ALA A 100 10.64 -10.64 2.31
C ALA A 100 11.54 -11.80 1.85
N ALA A 101 12.53 -11.54 0.99
CA ALA A 101 13.55 -12.54 0.67
C ALA A 101 14.41 -12.92 1.88
N LYS A 102 14.53 -12.02 2.87
CA LYS A 102 15.39 -12.15 4.06
C LYS A 102 14.59 -12.38 5.35
N ASP A 103 13.33 -11.93 5.38
CA ASP A 103 12.43 -12.02 6.54
C ASP A 103 11.24 -12.93 6.23
N HIS A 104 11.20 -14.09 6.90
CA HIS A 104 10.17 -15.10 6.70
C HIS A 104 8.78 -14.65 7.19
N ASP A 105 8.70 -13.86 8.25
CA ASP A 105 7.42 -13.40 8.80
C ASP A 105 6.80 -12.32 7.91
N LEU A 106 7.63 -11.41 7.41
CA LEU A 106 7.23 -10.44 6.39
C LEU A 106 6.76 -11.13 5.12
N ARG A 107 7.53 -12.11 4.62
CA ARG A 107 7.14 -12.91 3.45
C ARG A 107 5.79 -13.58 3.64
N ARG A 108 5.58 -14.19 4.79
CA ARG A 108 4.32 -14.87 5.12
C ARG A 108 3.17 -13.87 5.18
N ALA A 109 3.39 -12.64 5.66
CA ALA A 109 2.38 -11.58 5.67
C ALA A 109 2.01 -11.12 4.25
N VAL A 110 3.01 -10.83 3.40
CA VAL A 110 2.77 -10.38 2.02
C VAL A 110 2.05 -11.43 1.19
N LEU A 111 2.44 -12.71 1.29
CA LEU A 111 1.79 -13.80 0.58
C LEU A 111 0.32 -14.00 1.00
N ARG A 112 0.01 -13.85 2.31
CA ARG A 112 -1.37 -13.93 2.80
C ARG A 112 -2.26 -12.79 2.28
N SER A 113 -1.65 -11.67 1.90
CA SER A 113 -2.36 -10.53 1.31
C SER A 113 -2.68 -10.74 -0.18
N GLY A 114 -2.21 -11.84 -0.78
CA GLY A 114 -2.42 -12.14 -2.20
C GLY A 114 -1.59 -11.25 -3.13
N TRP A 115 -0.50 -10.66 -2.62
CA TRP A 115 0.34 -9.76 -3.38
C TRP A 115 1.39 -10.52 -4.18
N ALA A 116 1.64 -10.04 -5.39
CA ALA A 116 2.73 -10.52 -6.22
C ALA A 116 4.06 -9.96 -5.67
N LEU A 117 4.88 -10.85 -5.10
CA LEU A 117 6.28 -10.55 -4.82
C LEU A 117 7.04 -10.36 -6.14
N ARG A 118 8.00 -9.43 -6.13
CA ARG A 118 8.85 -9.09 -7.29
C ARG A 118 10.18 -9.81 -7.27
#